data_AF-A0A7C8E498-F1
#
_entry.id   AF-A0A7C8E498-F1
#
_cell.length_a   1.000
_cell.length_b   1.000
_cell.length_c   1.000
_cell.angle_alpha   90.00
_cell.angle_beta   90.00
_cell.angle_gamma   90.00
#
_symmetry.space_group_name_H-M   'P 1'
#
loop_
_entity.id
_entity.type
_entity.pdbx_description
1 polymer ?
#
loop_
_entity_poly.entity_id
_entity_poly.type
_entity_poly.pdbx_seq_one_letter_code
_entity_poly.pdbx_strand_id
1 'polypeptide(L)'
;MKTGRGNTIFDLTGLDPQIIALLKKRQISVLSLVDEKDPLVITDRILDKLQVKSKKGPHKMEAIHDAENKKVAITMPGILFRGVDGKEVLVTPVEVPEEISTFLSKKELGLLLLSGFPSSGSPTVEPEHLKKN
;
A
#
# COMPACT_ATOMS: atom_id res chain seq x y z
N MET A 1 21.64 9.75 5.93
CA MET A 1 20.35 9.06 6.12
C MET A 1 20.62 7.62 6.48
N LYS A 2 20.19 7.14 7.66
CA LYS A 2 20.24 5.72 8.00
C LYS A 2 19.11 5.03 7.24
N THR A 3 19.41 4.37 6.13
CA THR A 3 18.51 3.35 5.60
C THR A 3 18.52 2.21 6.62
N GLY A 4 17.40 2.00 7.31
CA GLY A 4 17.28 0.97 8.33
C GLY A 4 17.42 -0.42 7.69
N ARG A 5 18.65 -0.94 7.60
CA ARG A 5 18.92 -2.36 7.31
C ARG A 5 18.57 -3.20 8.53
N GLY A 6 17.29 -3.25 8.87
CA GLY A 6 16.74 -4.29 9.73
C GLY A 6 16.01 -5.28 8.83
N ASN A 7 16.38 -6.56 8.86
CA ASN A 7 15.59 -7.59 8.21
C ASN A 7 14.23 -7.62 8.89
N THR A 8 13.20 -7.10 8.21
CA THR A 8 11.82 -7.11 8.69
C THR A 8 10.99 -7.95 7.76
N ILE A 9 10.21 -8.86 8.33
CA ILE A 9 9.20 -9.64 7.62
C ILE A 9 7.84 -9.02 7.91
N PHE A 10 7.09 -8.75 6.83
CA PHE A 10 5.69 -8.38 6.89
C PHE A 10 4.86 -9.66 6.72
N ASP A 11 4.34 -10.17 7.84
CA ASP A 11 3.60 -11.41 7.86
C ASP A 11 2.11 -11.15 7.58
N LEU A 12 1.71 -11.45 6.34
CA LEU A 12 0.33 -11.36 5.87
C LEU A 12 -0.44 -12.69 6.04
N THR A 13 0.24 -13.77 6.43
CA THR A 13 -0.30 -15.14 6.37
C THR A 13 -0.58 -15.76 7.73
N GLY A 14 0.01 -15.21 8.80
CA GLY A 14 -0.06 -15.79 10.14
C GLY A 14 1.02 -16.85 10.34
N LEU A 15 2.27 -16.42 10.42
CA LEU A 15 3.40 -17.30 10.73
C LEU A 15 3.22 -17.98 12.09
N ASP A 16 3.57 -19.26 12.16
CA ASP A 16 3.54 -20.03 13.40
C ASP A 16 4.39 -19.34 14.51
N PRO A 17 3.91 -19.30 15.77
CA PRO A 17 4.63 -18.65 16.87
C PRO A 17 6.06 -19.14 17.07
N GLN A 18 6.36 -20.42 16.81
CA GLN A 18 7.72 -20.97 16.91
C GLN A 18 8.63 -20.40 15.82
N ILE A 19 8.11 -20.18 14.61
CA ILE A 19 8.83 -19.52 13.52
C ILE A 19 9.09 -18.05 13.88
N ILE A 20 8.10 -17.34 14.43
CA ILE A 20 8.28 -15.96 14.90
C ILE A 20 9.37 -15.90 15.98
N ALA A 21 9.36 -16.84 16.94
CA ALA A 21 10.38 -16.91 17.98
C ALA A 21 11.78 -17.15 17.41
N LEU A 22 11.91 -18.02 16.40
CA LEU A 22 13.17 -18.27 15.70
C LEU A 22 13.68 -17.03 14.96
N LEU A 23 12.80 -16.31 14.25
CA LEU A 23 13.14 -15.08 13.55
C LEU A 23 13.63 -13.99 14.51
N LYS A 24 12.93 -13.82 15.64
CA LYS A 24 13.34 -12.90 16.71
C LYS A 24 14.71 -13.24 17.29
N LYS A 25 15.00 -14.53 17.53
CA LYS A 25 16.34 -14.99 17.97
C LYS A 25 17.44 -14.61 16.97
N ARG A 26 17.11 -14.52 15.68
CA ARG A 26 18.01 -14.08 14.60
C ARG A 26 17.99 -12.57 14.37
N GLN A 27 17.40 -11.79 15.28
CA GLN A 27 17.24 -10.33 15.18
C GLN A 27 16.46 -9.88 13.93
N ILE A 28 15.62 -10.76 13.39
CA ILE A 28 14.69 -10.44 12.32
C ILE A 28 13.39 -9.96 12.98
N SER A 29 12.98 -8.74 12.67
CA SER A 29 11.72 -8.20 13.15
C SER A 29 10.56 -8.78 12.35
N VAL A 30 9.41 -9.03 13.00
CA VAL A 30 8.18 -9.43 12.33
C VAL A 30 7.10 -8.42 12.65
N LEU A 31 6.41 -7.91 11.63
CA LEU A 31 5.17 -7.16 11.76
C LEU A 31 4.04 -8.05 11.23
N SER A 32 3.15 -8.48 12.12
CA SER A 32 1.99 -9.27 11.74
C SER A 32 0.86 -8.36 11.25
N LEU A 33 0.27 -8.74 10.12
CA LEU A 33 -0.77 -8.02 9.39
C LEU A 33 -1.91 -8.98 8.99
N VAL A 34 -1.94 -10.21 9.53
CA VAL A 34 -2.84 -11.31 9.13
C VAL A 34 -4.32 -10.96 9.19
N ASP A 35 -4.73 -10.16 10.19
CA ASP A 35 -6.13 -9.78 10.38
C ASP A 35 -6.49 -8.45 9.68
N GLU A 36 -5.52 -7.77 9.07
CA GLU A 36 -5.76 -6.50 8.40
C GLU A 36 -6.13 -6.71 6.94
N LYS A 37 -7.23 -6.10 6.51
CA LYS A 37 -7.74 -6.20 5.14
C LYS A 37 -7.75 -4.86 4.43
N ASP A 38 -7.69 -3.76 5.17
CA ASP A 38 -7.61 -2.43 4.58
C ASP A 38 -6.17 -2.18 4.07
N PRO A 39 -5.96 -2.07 2.74
CA PRO A 39 -4.64 -1.89 2.18
C PRO A 39 -4.01 -0.54 2.57
N LEU A 40 -4.81 0.48 2.93
CA LEU A 40 -4.29 1.73 3.49
C LEU A 40 -3.78 1.53 4.91
N VAL A 41 -4.45 0.73 5.73
CA VAL A 41 -3.98 0.42 7.09
C VAL A 41 -2.72 -0.45 7.04
N ILE A 42 -2.67 -1.44 6.14
CA ILE A 42 -1.46 -2.24 5.87
C ILE A 42 -0.29 -1.33 5.50
N THR A 43 -0.49 -0.48 4.49
CA THR A 43 0.55 0.41 3.99
C THR A 43 1.07 1.33 5.08
N ASP A 44 0.18 1.91 5.89
CA ASP A 44 0.60 2.77 6.97
C ASP A 44 1.43 2.05 8.03
N ARG A 45 1.00 0.88 8.48
CA ARG A 45 1.73 0.09 9.47
C ARG A 45 3.12 -0.30 8.95
N ILE A 46 3.24 -0.58 7.65
CA ILE A 46 4.53 -0.83 6.99
C ILE A 46 5.39 0.44 7.02
N LEU A 47 4.86 1.60 6.64
CA LEU A 47 5.61 2.86 6.63
C LEU A 47 6.05 3.26 8.04
N ASP A 48 5.18 3.14 9.04
CA ASP A 48 5.50 3.37 10.46
C ASP A 48 6.60 2.41 10.94
N LYS A 49 6.49 1.12 10.60
CA LYS A 49 7.51 0.12 10.92
C LYS A 49 8.89 0.45 10.32
N LEU A 50 8.89 1.03 9.12
CA LEU A 50 10.08 1.50 8.42
C LEU A 50 10.53 2.91 8.86
N GLN A 51 9.80 3.54 9.80
CA GLN A 51 10.04 4.91 10.29
C GLN A 51 10.01 5.96 9.17
N VAL A 52 9.20 5.71 8.14
CA VAL A 52 8.96 6.65 7.04
C VAL A 52 7.86 7.60 7.46
N LYS A 53 8.17 8.90 7.51
CA LYS A 53 7.15 9.92 7.77
C LYS A 53 6.13 9.92 6.65
N SER A 54 4.86 9.78 7.02
CA SER A 54 3.73 9.74 6.09
C SER A 54 2.61 10.65 6.60
N LYS A 55 1.73 11.06 5.68
CA LYS A 55 0.51 11.80 5.97
C LYS A 55 -0.68 11.06 5.38
N LYS A 56 -1.58 10.58 6.24
CA LYS A 56 -2.86 9.99 5.82
C LYS A 56 -3.91 11.06 5.55
N GLY A 57 -4.89 10.69 4.71
CA GLY A 57 -6.14 11.41 4.55
C GLY A 57 -6.34 11.92 3.13
N PRO A 58 -7.29 12.86 2.94
CA PRO A 58 -7.48 13.51 1.65
C PRO A 58 -6.34 14.50 1.37
N HIS A 59 -5.74 14.38 0.19
CA HIS A 59 -4.69 15.28 -0.30
C HIS A 59 -5.23 16.10 -1.46
N LYS A 60 -5.23 17.43 -1.30
CA LYS A 60 -5.67 18.37 -2.33
C LYS A 60 -4.49 18.76 -3.23
N MET A 61 -4.70 18.66 -4.53
CA MET A 61 -3.74 18.99 -5.58
C MET A 61 -4.40 19.96 -6.56
N GLU A 62 -3.81 21.14 -6.76
CA GLU A 62 -4.39 22.18 -7.63
C GLU A 62 -4.15 21.85 -9.12
N ALA A 63 -5.19 21.76 -9.94
CA ALA A 63 -5.06 21.33 -11.34
C ALA A 63 -4.69 22.47 -12.31
N ILE A 64 -5.21 23.67 -12.07
CA ILE A 64 -4.98 24.85 -12.92
C ILE A 64 -4.74 26.05 -12.02
N HIS A 65 -3.75 26.85 -12.37
CA HIS A 65 -3.50 28.16 -11.79
C HIS A 65 -3.51 29.20 -12.93
N ASP A 66 -4.71 29.62 -13.32
CA ASP A 66 -4.90 30.74 -14.24
C ASP A 66 -5.73 31.79 -13.50
N ALA A 67 -5.28 33.03 -13.47
CA ALA A 67 -5.86 34.10 -12.66
C ALA A 67 -7.28 34.47 -13.11
N GLU A 68 -7.67 34.10 -14.33
CA GLU A 68 -8.98 34.41 -14.94
C GLU A 68 -9.93 33.22 -15.03
N ASN A 69 -9.46 31.98 -14.81
CA ASN A 69 -10.25 30.76 -15.00
C ASN A 69 -10.32 29.88 -13.75
N LYS A 70 -11.48 29.23 -13.59
CA LYS A 70 -11.90 28.44 -12.42
C LYS A 70 -10.76 27.60 -11.82
N LYS A 71 -10.50 27.78 -10.52
CA LYS A 71 -9.55 26.96 -9.74
C LYS A 71 -10.08 25.53 -9.62
N VAL A 72 -9.63 24.64 -10.50
CA VAL A 72 -9.91 23.21 -10.40
C VAL A 72 -8.90 22.60 -9.42
N ALA A 73 -9.39 21.84 -8.44
CA ALA A 73 -8.54 21.08 -7.53
C ALA A 73 -9.03 19.64 -7.44
N ILE A 74 -8.08 18.71 -7.43
CA ILE A 74 -8.33 17.28 -7.26
C ILE A 74 -8.04 16.95 -5.81
N THR A 75 -8.98 16.30 -5.13
CA THR A 75 -8.76 15.79 -3.77
C THR A 75 -8.78 14.29 -3.83
N MET A 76 -7.70 13.64 -3.40
CA MET A 76 -7.57 12.18 -3.47
C MET A 76 -7.26 11.62 -2.07
N PRO A 77 -8.01 10.61 -1.59
CA PRO A 77 -7.68 9.93 -0.36
C PRO A 77 -6.41 9.10 -0.55
N GLY A 78 -5.59 9.01 0.50
CA GLY A 78 -4.42 8.16 0.44
C GLY A 78 -3.38 8.45 1.51
N ILE A 79 -2.20 7.91 1.29
CA ILE A 79 -1.02 8.15 2.12
C ILE A 79 0.02 8.84 1.27
N LEU A 80 0.41 10.05 1.66
CA LEU A 80 1.48 10.80 1.05
C LEU A 80 2.76 10.60 1.86
N PHE A 81 3.84 10.20 1.22
CA PHE A 81 5.16 10.08 1.85
C PHE A 81 6.26 10.45 0.85
N ARG A 82 7.49 10.58 1.35
CA ARG A 82 8.66 10.85 0.50
C ARG A 82 9.46 9.59 0.25
N GLY A 83 9.68 9.25 -1.01
CA GLY A 83 10.51 8.13 -1.46
C GLY A 83 11.99 8.33 -1.14
N VAL A 84 12.77 7.26 -1.32
CA VAL A 84 14.23 7.28 -1.09
C VAL A 84 14.97 8.21 -2.05
N ASP A 85 14.38 8.47 -3.22
CA ASP A 85 14.85 9.40 -4.24
C ASP A 85 14.46 10.85 -3.94
N GLY A 86 13.76 11.09 -2.82
CA GLY A 86 13.30 12.41 -2.42
C GLY A 86 11.99 12.85 -3.08
N LYS A 87 11.39 12.05 -3.97
CA LYS A 87 10.11 12.39 -4.61
C LYS A 87 8.93 12.12 -3.70
N GLU A 88 7.88 12.92 -3.82
CA GLU A 88 6.62 12.62 -3.13
C GLU A 88 5.89 11.49 -3.86
N VAL A 89 5.35 10.56 -3.08
CA VAL A 89 4.57 9.43 -3.57
C VAL A 89 3.24 9.42 -2.85
N LEU A 90 2.16 9.40 -3.63
CA LEU A 90 0.81 9.21 -3.14
C LEU A 90 0.37 7.77 -3.39
N VAL A 91 0.08 7.07 -2.31
CA VAL A 91 -0.53 5.74 -2.33
C VAL A 91 -2.03 5.89 -2.19
N THR A 92 -2.80 5.32 -3.10
CA THR A 92 -4.27 5.44 -3.12
C THR A 92 -4.92 4.12 -3.53
N PRO A 93 -6.06 3.73 -2.93
CA PRO A 93 -6.89 2.61 -3.41
C PRO A 93 -7.85 3.03 -4.53
N VAL A 94 -7.93 4.33 -4.82
CA VAL A 94 -8.84 4.87 -5.84
C VAL A 94 -8.22 4.63 -7.22
N GLU A 95 -9.00 4.03 -8.11
CA GLU A 95 -8.62 3.94 -9.52
C GLU A 95 -8.47 5.35 -10.10
N VAL A 96 -7.33 5.59 -10.76
CA VAL A 96 -7.00 6.91 -11.29
C VAL A 96 -7.03 6.84 -12.82
N PRO A 97 -7.91 7.61 -13.50
CA PRO A 97 -7.91 7.70 -14.96
C PRO A 97 -6.56 8.18 -15.50
N GLU A 98 -6.22 7.79 -16.72
CA GLU A 98 -4.93 8.08 -17.36
C GLU A 98 -4.65 9.59 -17.45
N GLU A 99 -5.69 10.40 -17.66
CA GLU A 99 -5.57 11.85 -17.74
C GLU A 99 -5.10 12.44 -16.40
N ILE A 100 -5.61 11.90 -15.29
CA ILE A 100 -5.23 12.32 -13.94
C ILE A 100 -3.83 11.82 -13.61
N SER A 101 -3.48 10.57 -13.94
CA SER A 101 -2.13 10.04 -13.68
C SER A 101 -1.05 10.80 -14.47
N THR A 102 -1.35 11.17 -15.72
CA THR A 102 -0.50 12.02 -16.57
C THR A 102 -0.34 13.41 -15.97
N PHE A 103 -1.43 14.00 -15.49
CA PHE A 103 -1.40 15.30 -14.82
C PHE A 103 -0.53 15.27 -13.55
N LEU A 104 -0.68 14.24 -12.70
CA LEU A 104 0.10 14.10 -11.47
C LEU A 104 1.59 13.86 -11.75
N SER A 105 1.90 13.11 -12.80
CA SER A 105 3.28 12.88 -13.23
C SER A 105 4.00 14.17 -13.64
N LYS A 106 3.30 15.11 -14.29
CA LYS A 106 3.83 16.45 -14.61
C LYS A 106 4.14 17.29 -13.37
N LYS A 107 3.55 16.96 -12.23
CA LYS A 107 3.83 17.58 -10.93
C LYS A 107 4.90 16.86 -10.12
N GLU A 108 5.57 15.89 -10.74
CA GLU A 108 6.59 15.06 -10.11
C GLU A 108 6.07 14.25 -8.91
N LEU A 109 4.74 14.06 -8.83
CA LEU A 109 4.11 13.23 -7.81
C LEU A 109 4.02 11.78 -8.33
N GLY A 110 4.75 10.87 -7.67
CA GLY A 110 4.63 9.45 -7.92
C GLY A 110 3.27 8.92 -7.45
N LEU A 111 2.67 8.03 -8.21
CA LEU A 111 1.39 7.41 -7.88
C LEU A 111 1.57 5.90 -7.71
N LEU A 112 1.11 5.35 -6.58
CA LEU A 112 1.05 3.92 -6.33
C LEU A 112 -0.40 3.51 -6.07
N LEU A 113 -0.95 2.68 -6.95
CA LEU A 113 -2.31 2.16 -6.80
C LEU A 113 -2.30 0.92 -5.91
N LEU A 114 -3.16 0.93 -4.89
CA LEU A 114 -3.44 -0.26 -4.09
C LEU A 114 -4.56 -1.04 -4.77
N SER A 115 -4.19 -2.05 -5.55
CA SER A 115 -5.16 -3.06 -5.98
C SER A 115 -5.54 -3.94 -4.80
N GLY A 116 -6.83 -4.27 -4.66
CA GLY A 116 -7.29 -5.20 -3.64
C GLY A 116 -6.53 -6.52 -3.76
N PHE A 117 -6.02 -7.03 -2.64
CA PHE A 117 -5.47 -8.38 -2.60
C PHE A 117 -6.59 -9.36 -3.00
N PRO A 118 -6.32 -10.34 -3.89
CA PRO A 118 -7.30 -11.38 -4.15
C PRO A 118 -7.59 -12.05 -2.80
N SER A 119 -8.85 -11.96 -2.35
CA SER A 119 -9.31 -12.76 -1.21
C SER A 119 -8.97 -14.20 -1.56
N SER A 120 -8.16 -14.86 -0.74
CA SER A 120 -7.80 -16.27 -0.93
C SER A 120 -9.07 -17.07 -1.18
N GLY A 121 -9.29 -17.44 -2.44
CA GLY A 121 -10.39 -18.28 -2.84
C GLY A 121 -10.24 -19.60 -2.10
N SER A 122 -11.29 -19.98 -1.39
CA SER A 122 -11.49 -21.34 -0.91
C SER A 122 -11.21 -22.33 -2.05
N PRO A 123 -10.58 -23.50 -1.81
CA PRO A 123 -10.45 -24.49 -2.86
C PRO A 123 -11.85 -24.91 -3.29
N THR A 124 -12.22 -24.59 -4.52
CA THR A 124 -13.36 -25.22 -5.20
C THR A 124 -13.02 -26.69 -5.31
N VAL A 125 -13.55 -27.49 -4.39
CA VAL A 125 -13.59 -28.94 -4.55
C VAL A 125 -14.64 -29.19 -5.62
N GLU A 126 -14.21 -29.45 -6.85
CA GLU A 126 -15.08 -30.09 -7.84
C GLU A 126 -15.54 -31.44 -7.27
N PRO A 127 -16.84 -31.74 -7.23
CA PRO A 127 -17.28 -33.07 -6.87
C PRO A 127 -16.94 -34.01 -8.03
N GLU A 128 -16.05 -34.95 -7.77
CA GLU A 128 -15.83 -36.16 -8.56
C GLU A 128 -17.18 -36.88 -8.73
N HIS A 129 -17.82 -36.72 -9.88
CA HIS A 129 -18.99 -37.52 -10.21
C HIS A 129 -18.55 -38.95 -10.54
N LEU A 130 -18.69 -39.77 -9.50
CA LEU A 130 -18.74 -41.21 -9.48
C LEU A 130 -19.42 -41.79 -10.74
N LYS A 131 -18.63 -42.54 -11.52
CA LYS A 131 -19.15 -43.51 -12.50
C LYS A 131 -20.12 -44.47 -11.83
N LYS A 132 -21.37 -44.52 -12.32
CA LYS A 132 -22.26 -45.69 -12.22
C LYS A 132 -23.17 -45.77 -13.46
N ASN A 133 -22.74 -46.60 -14.41
CA ASN A 133 -23.46 -47.73 -15.03
C ASN A 133 -22.91 -47.99 -16.43
#